data_AF-A0A7S0B712-F1
#
_entry.id   AF-A0A7S0B712-F1
#
_cell.length_a   1.000
_cell.length_b   1.000
_cell.length_c   1.000
_cell.angle_alpha   90.00
_cell.angle_beta   90.00
_cell.angle_gamma   90.00
#
_symmetry.space_group_name_H-M   'P 1'
#
loop_
_entity.id
_entity.type
_entity.pdbx_description
1 polymer ?
#
loop_
_entity_poly.entity_id
_entity_poly.type
_entity_poly.pdbx_seq_one_letter_code
_entity_poly.pdbx_strand_id
1 'polypeptide(L)'
;AFSLYGWTMLLFAGMTYYKARTHARDEHRDWAIRLWSQGIASPLYRVWLLVGQQLGSRLETYEDFLQPVPQFIAWWFFVLNLIVAEIAIRALRRSCRAGQGALRPREPGQPGFVRTCSE
;
A
#
# COMPACT_ATOMS: atom_id res chain seq x y z
N ALA A 1 -9.43 16.46 1.45
CA ALA A 1 -8.57 15.36 0.93
C ALA A 1 -7.32 15.18 1.79
N PHE A 2 -6.47 16.20 1.93
CA PHE A 2 -5.21 16.13 2.67
C PHE A 2 -5.32 15.66 4.14
N SER A 3 -6.32 16.12 4.89
CA SER A 3 -6.49 15.70 6.30
C SER A 3 -6.80 14.22 6.45
N LEU A 4 -7.63 13.66 5.56
CA LEU A 4 -7.95 12.23 5.58
C LEU A 4 -6.74 11.39 5.15
N TYR A 5 -5.99 11.84 4.14
CA TYR A 5 -4.72 11.22 3.75
C TYR A 5 -3.75 11.16 4.93
N GLY A 6 -3.51 12.29 5.60
CA GLY A 6 -2.64 12.36 6.77
C GLY A 6 -3.10 11.43 7.89
N TRP A 7 -4.41 11.38 8.14
CA TRP A 7 -4.99 10.46 9.11
C TRP A 7 -4.74 8.99 8.76
N THR A 8 -5.00 8.59 7.52
CA THR A 8 -4.74 7.21 7.06
C THR A 8 -3.25 6.87 7.10
N MET A 9 -2.37 7.82 6.78
CA MET A 9 -0.92 7.64 6.89
C MET A 9 -0.50 7.37 8.34
N LEU A 10 -0.98 8.18 9.29
CA LEU A 10 -0.69 8.00 10.71
C LEU A 10 -1.24 6.67 11.24
N LEU A 11 -2.46 6.28 10.84
CA LEU A 11 -3.04 4.99 11.19
C LEU A 11 -2.19 3.83 10.67
N PHE A 12 -1.79 3.86 9.40
CA PHE A 12 -0.98 2.78 8.81
C PHE A 12 0.41 2.72 9.44
N ALA A 13 1.03 3.87 9.71
CA ALA A 13 2.32 3.93 10.39
C ALA A 13 2.24 3.37 11.81
N GLY A 14 1.23 3.80 12.57
CA GLY A 14 0.96 3.33 13.93
C GLY A 14 0.70 1.83 13.99
N MET A 15 -0.13 1.30 13.10
CA MET A 15 -0.41 -0.14 13.01
C MET A 15 0.82 -0.95 12.59
N THR A 16 1.62 -0.43 11.65
CA THR A 16 2.88 -1.06 11.23
C THR A 16 3.85 -1.17 12.40
N TYR A 17 4.01 -0.09 13.17
CA TYR A 17 4.86 -0.05 14.35
C TYR A 17 4.34 -0.94 15.49
N TYR A 18 3.04 -0.89 15.77
CA TYR A 18 2.40 -1.72 16.78
C TYR A 18 2.59 -3.21 16.48
N LYS A 19 2.32 -3.63 15.24
CA LYS A 19 2.46 -5.04 14.80
C LYS A 19 3.92 -5.50 14.71
N ALA A 20 4.86 -4.58 14.43
CA ALA A 20 6.29 -4.87 14.57
C ALA A 20 6.65 -5.22 16.01
N ARG A 21 6.08 -4.49 16.98
CA ARG A 21 6.33 -4.71 18.41
C ARG A 21 5.70 -6.00 18.94
N THR A 22 4.57 -6.43 18.39
CA THR A 22 3.90 -7.69 18.80
C THR A 22 4.45 -8.94 18.08
N HIS A 23 5.58 -8.84 17.36
CA HIS A 23 6.20 -9.94 16.60
C HIS A 23 5.29 -10.62 15.54
N ALA A 24 4.17 -9.99 15.17
CA ALA A 24 3.24 -10.50 14.17
C ALA A 24 3.74 -10.12 12.77
N ARG A 25 4.73 -10.87 12.26
CA ARG A 25 5.45 -10.55 11.01
C ARG A 25 4.56 -10.49 9.77
N ASP A 26 3.56 -11.35 9.68
CA ASP A 26 2.65 -11.40 8.53
C ASP A 26 1.72 -10.18 8.50
N GLU A 27 1.12 -9.85 9.65
CA GLU A 27 0.31 -8.63 9.77
C GLU A 27 1.15 -7.36 9.57
N HIS A 28 2.37 -7.31 10.11
CA HIS A 28 3.29 -6.18 9.91
C HIS A 28 3.54 -5.95 8.42
N ARG A 29 3.77 -7.02 7.64
CA ARG A 29 4.01 -6.93 6.21
C ARG A 29 2.82 -6.33 5.46
N ASP A 30 1.60 -6.72 5.82
CA ASP A 30 0.39 -6.20 5.18
C ASP A 30 0.18 -4.70 5.48
N TRP A 31 0.41 -4.27 6.72
CA TRP A 31 0.36 -2.84 7.06
C TRP A 31 1.52 -2.04 6.44
N ALA A 32 2.72 -2.62 6.33
CA ALA A 32 3.87 -2.01 5.69
C ALA A 32 3.63 -1.79 4.18
N ILE A 33 2.99 -2.72 3.48
CA ILE A 33 2.64 -2.56 2.05
C ILE A 33 1.65 -1.39 1.87
N ARG A 34 0.65 -1.27 2.75
CA ARG A 34 -0.30 -0.14 2.75
C ARG A 34 0.41 1.19 2.98
N LEU A 35 1.33 1.23 3.94
CA LEU A 35 2.14 2.41 4.24
C LEU A 35 3.05 2.79 3.07
N TRP A 36 3.72 1.81 2.46
CA TRP A 36 4.60 2.03 1.31
C TRP A 36 3.85 2.56 0.09
N SER A 37 2.66 2.01 -0.19
CA SER A 37 1.79 2.48 -1.28
C SER A 37 1.37 3.94 -1.08
N GLN A 38 1.01 4.34 0.14
CA GLN A 38 0.73 5.74 0.47
C GLN A 38 1.98 6.62 0.29
N GLY A 39 3.16 6.12 0.65
CA GLY A 39 4.42 6.82 0.51
C GLY A 39 4.75 7.18 -0.95
N ILE A 40 4.39 6.29 -1.89
CA ILE A 40 4.58 6.52 -3.33
C ILE A 40 3.57 7.51 -3.91
N ALA A 41 2.34 7.56 -3.36
CA ALA A 41 1.31 8.46 -3.87
C ALA A 41 1.73 9.95 -3.80
N SER A 42 2.49 10.35 -2.78
CA SER A 42 2.94 11.74 -2.59
C SER A 42 3.90 12.25 -3.69
N PRO A 43 5.05 11.60 -3.97
CA PRO A 43 5.93 12.01 -5.05
C PRO A 43 5.27 11.82 -6.43
N LEU A 44 4.40 10.82 -6.61
CA LEU A 44 3.69 10.61 -7.87
C LEU A 44 2.77 11.80 -8.21
N TYR A 45 2.07 12.34 -7.22
CA TYR A 45 1.30 13.58 -7.37
C TYR A 45 2.19 14.78 -7.71
N ARG A 46 3.38 14.87 -7.11
CA ARG A 46 4.37 15.92 -7.45
C ARG A 46 4.86 15.82 -8.89
N VAL A 47 5.14 14.61 -9.38
CA VAL A 47 5.52 14.39 -10.79
C VAL A 47 4.39 14.82 -11.71
N TRP A 48 3.13 14.50 -11.38
CA TRP A 48 1.98 14.94 -12.18
C TRP A 48 1.84 16.47 -12.22
N LEU A 49 2.01 17.14 -11.07
CA LEU A 49 2.02 18.61 -11.02
C LEU A 49 3.16 19.20 -11.85
N LEU A 50 4.38 18.65 -11.74
CA LEU A 50 5.53 19.09 -12.54
C LEU A 50 5.29 18.91 -14.04
N VAL A 51 4.70 17.79 -14.44
CA VAL A 51 4.32 17.54 -15.84
C VAL A 51 3.24 18.53 -16.30
N GLY A 52 2.23 18.81 -15.46
CA GLY A 52 1.22 19.82 -15.74
C GLY A 52 1.83 21.20 -15.94
N GLN A 53 2.77 21.62 -15.08
CA GLN A 53 3.47 22.89 -15.20
C GLN A 53 4.27 22.97 -16.52
N GLN A 54 4.96 21.90 -16.91
CA GLN A 54 5.68 21.84 -18.19
C GLN A 54 4.76 21.86 -19.41
N LEU A 55 3.51 21.42 -19.25
CA LEU A 55 2.46 21.46 -20.28
C LEU A 55 1.68 22.80 -20.29
N GLY A 56 2.07 23.78 -19.46
CA GLY A 56 1.48 25.11 -19.43
C GLY A 56 0.34 25.29 -18.41
N SER A 57 0.13 24.35 -17.47
CA SER A 57 -0.86 24.53 -16.41
C SER A 57 -0.39 25.57 -15.38
N ARG A 58 -1.19 26.62 -15.17
CA ARG A 58 -0.96 27.68 -14.16
C ARG A 58 -1.52 27.33 -12.78
N LEU A 59 -1.37 26.08 -12.34
CA LEU A 59 -1.73 25.67 -10.98
C LEU A 59 -0.65 26.21 -10.02
N GLU A 60 -0.67 27.51 -9.77
CA GLU A 60 0.36 28.21 -8.98
C GLU A 60 -0.15 28.59 -7.58
N THR A 61 -1.47 28.67 -7.38
CA THR A 61 -2.06 29.19 -6.13
C THR A 61 -2.76 28.09 -5.33
N TYR A 62 -2.74 28.18 -4.00
CA TYR A 62 -3.48 27.29 -3.09
C TYR A 62 -4.98 27.19 -3.44
N GLU A 63 -5.57 28.28 -3.95
CA GLU A 63 -6.97 28.32 -4.38
C GLU A 63 -7.26 27.40 -5.58
N ASP A 64 -6.28 27.22 -6.47
CA ASP A 64 -6.42 26.31 -7.60
C ASP A 64 -6.45 24.84 -7.16
N PHE A 65 -5.81 24.50 -6.03
CA PHE A 65 -5.86 23.16 -5.44
C PHE A 65 -7.22 22.81 -4.82
N LEU A 66 -8.06 23.81 -4.54
CA LEU A 66 -9.42 23.61 -4.06
C LEU A 66 -10.41 23.35 -5.20
N GLN A 67 -9.99 23.55 -6.46
CA GLN A 67 -10.82 23.26 -7.60
C GLN A 67 -11.17 21.75 -7.68
N PRO A 68 -12.37 21.40 -8.17
CA PRO A 68 -12.86 20.02 -8.15
C PRO A 68 -11.99 19.06 -8.98
N VAL A 69 -11.36 19.54 -10.06
CA VAL A 69 -10.54 18.71 -10.96
C VAL A 69 -9.22 18.28 -10.29
N PRO A 70 -8.38 19.19 -9.76
CA PRO A 70 -7.20 18.82 -8.97
C PRO A 70 -7.52 17.91 -7.78
N GLN A 71 -8.68 18.12 -7.15
CA GLN A 71 -9.08 17.33 -6.01
C GLN A 71 -9.51 15.90 -6.40
N PHE A 72 -10.20 15.74 -7.52
CA PHE A 72 -10.51 14.43 -8.09
C PHE A 72 -9.23 13.67 -8.45
N ILE A 73 -8.26 14.33 -9.07
CA ILE A 73 -7.00 13.71 -9.48
C ILE A 73 -6.19 13.28 -8.26
N ALA A 74 -6.11 14.11 -7.22
CA ALA A 74 -5.47 13.74 -5.95
C ALA A 74 -6.13 12.51 -5.31
N TRP A 75 -7.46 12.46 -5.31
CA TRP A 75 -8.21 11.30 -4.83
C TRP A 75 -7.98 10.06 -5.69
N TRP A 76 -7.90 10.20 -7.01
CA TRP A 76 -7.63 9.10 -7.91
C TRP A 76 -6.27 8.47 -7.62
N PHE A 77 -5.23 9.29 -7.48
CA PHE A 77 -3.90 8.80 -7.09
C PHE A 77 -3.91 8.12 -5.73
N PHE A 78 -4.65 8.63 -4.75
CA PHE A 78 -4.77 8.02 -3.42
C PHE A 78 -5.50 6.67 -3.45
N VAL A 79 -6.72 6.65 -3.98
CA VAL A 79 -7.59 5.47 -3.97
C VAL A 79 -7.00 4.37 -4.85
N LEU A 80 -6.50 4.72 -6.03
CA LEU A 80 -5.95 3.73 -6.96
C LEU A 80 -4.70 3.06 -6.39
N ASN A 81 -3.83 3.81 -5.71
CA ASN A 81 -2.68 3.24 -5.01
C ASN A 81 -3.13 2.25 -3.91
N LEU A 82 -4.14 2.63 -3.13
CA LEU A 82 -4.67 1.77 -2.07
C LEU A 82 -5.31 0.48 -2.63
N ILE A 83 -6.03 0.59 -3.75
CA ILE A 83 -6.59 -0.56 -4.47
C ILE A 83 -5.48 -1.50 -4.92
N VAL A 84 -4.41 -0.96 -5.53
CA VAL A 84 -3.26 -1.77 -5.97
C VAL A 84 -2.60 -2.47 -4.78
N ALA A 85 -2.42 -1.78 -3.66
CA ALA A 85 -1.87 -2.37 -2.43
C ALA A 85 -2.74 -3.54 -1.94
N GLU A 86 -4.06 -3.36 -1.89
CA GLU A 86 -4.99 -4.40 -1.45
C GLU A 86 -5.03 -5.59 -2.44
N ILE A 87 -4.97 -5.33 -3.75
CA ILE A 87 -4.84 -6.39 -4.77
C ILE A 87 -3.55 -7.17 -4.57
N ALA A 88 -2.42 -6.49 -4.33
CA ALA A 88 -1.13 -7.12 -4.09
C ALA A 88 -1.14 -7.99 -2.83
N ILE A 89 -1.71 -7.49 -1.72
CA ILE A 89 -1.88 -8.26 -0.48
C ILE A 89 -2.75 -9.50 -0.73
N ARG A 90 -3.90 -9.34 -1.41
CA ARG A 90 -4.78 -10.46 -1.76
C ARG A 90 -4.13 -11.47 -2.68
N ALA A 91 -3.29 -11.03 -3.61
CA ALA A 91 -2.53 -11.90 -4.49
C ALA A 91 -1.47 -12.70 -3.71
N LEU A 92 -0.72 -12.03 -2.82
CA LEU A 92 0.26 -12.66 -1.93
C LEU A 92 -0.38 -13.73 -1.04
N ARG A 93 -1.52 -13.42 -0.41
CA ARG A 93 -2.29 -14.38 0.40
C ARG A 93 -2.79 -15.56 -0.43
N ARG A 94 -3.28 -15.33 -1.65
CA ARG A 94 -3.72 -16.40 -2.57
C ARG A 94 -2.59 -17.32 -3.00
N SER A 95 -1.44 -16.77 -3.39
CA SER A 95 -0.26 -17.56 -3.78
C SER A 95 0.26 -18.42 -2.63
N CYS A 96 0.24 -17.88 -1.42
CA CYS A 96 0.57 -18.63 -0.22
C CYS A 96 -0.41 -19.79 0.04
N ARG A 97 -1.73 -19.54 -0.05
CA ARG A 97 -2.77 -20.58 0.12
C ARG A 97 -2.70 -21.67 -0.97
N ALA A 98 -2.44 -21.29 -2.21
CA ALA A 98 -2.23 -22.22 -3.32
C ALA A 98 -0.99 -23.10 -3.10
N GLY A 99 0.09 -22.54 -2.54
CA GLY A 99 1.28 -23.29 -2.14
C GLY A 99 1.03 -24.30 -0.99
N GLN A 100 0.14 -23.97 -0.05
CA GLN A 100 -0.29 -24.90 1.01
C GLN A 100 -1.14 -26.06 0.47
N GLY A 101 -2.01 -25.83 -0.51
CA GLY A 101 -2.78 -26.90 -1.17
C GLY A 101 -1.94 -27.85 -2.03
N ALA A 102 -0.77 -27.40 -2.48
CA ALA A 102 0.19 -28.21 -3.25
C ALA A 102 1.17 -29.02 -2.37
N LEU A 103 1.21 -28.78 -1.05
CA LEU A 103 1.98 -29.59 -0.10
C LEU A 103 1.27 -30.93 0.11
N ARG A 104 1.71 -31.94 -0.67
CA ARG A 104 1.44 -33.36 -0.42
C ARG A 104 1.77 -33.74 1.04
N PRO A 105 1.08 -34.73 1.64
CA PRO A 105 1.43 -35.24 2.96
C PRO A 105 2.92 -35.60 3.01
N ARG A 106 3.58 -35.13 4.07
CA ARG A 106 5.01 -35.30 4.35
C ARG A 106 5.33 -36.80 4.45
N GLU A 107 6.25 -37.30 3.61
CA GLU A 107 6.83 -38.62 3.84
C GLU A 107 7.70 -38.58 5.12
N PRO A 108 7.58 -39.58 6.01
CA PRO A 108 8.35 -39.61 7.24
C PRO A 108 9.84 -39.86 6.93
N GLY A 109 10.68 -38.83 7.05
CA GLY A 109 12.14 -38.98 6.95
C GLY A 109 12.98 -37.77 6.55
N GLN A 110 12.39 -36.64 6.11
CA GLN A 110 13.19 -35.52 5.54
C GLN A 110 13.44 -34.35 6.53
N PRO A 111 14.70 -33.89 6.71
CA PRO A 111 15.04 -32.68 7.47
C PRO A 111 14.95 -31.40 6.60
N GLY A 112 14.18 -30.40 7.07
CA GLY A 112 14.06 -29.05 6.46
C GLY A 112 13.19 -29.00 5.20
N PHE A 113 12.41 -27.96 4.87
CA PHE A 113 12.27 -26.58 5.34
C PHE A 113 10.78 -26.23 5.27
N VAL A 114 10.14 -26.00 6.42
CA VAL A 114 8.73 -25.62 6.44
C VAL A 114 8.66 -24.12 6.17
N ARG A 115 8.26 -23.72 4.96
CA ARG A 115 7.70 -22.37 4.75
C ARG A 115 6.29 -22.38 5.34
N THR A 116 6.21 -22.25 6.66
CA THR A 116 4.95 -21.88 7.31
C THR A 116 4.66 -20.45 6.89
N CYS A 117 3.78 -20.27 5.91
CA CYS A 117 2.96 -19.07 5.96
C CYS A 117 2.11 -19.19 7.23
N SER A 118 2.42 -18.41 8.27
CA SER A 118 1.52 -18.28 9.42
C SER A 118 0.38 -17.34 9.06
N GLU A 119 -0.83 -17.74 9.48
CA GLU A 119 -2.03 -16.92 9.47
C GLU A 119 -1.95 -15.76 10.47
#